data_AF-A0A835IUW4-F1
#
_entry.id   AF-A0A835IUW4-F1
#
_cell.length_a   1.000
_cell.length_b   1.000
_cell.length_c   1.000
_cell.angle_alpha   90.00
_cell.angle_beta   90.00
_cell.angle_gamma   90.00
#
_symmetry.space_group_name_H-M   'P 1'
#
loop_
_entity.id
_entity.type
_entity.pdbx_description
1 polymer ?
#
loop_
_entity_poly.entity_id
_entity_poly.type
_entity_poly.pdbx_seq_one_letter_code
_entity_poly.pdbx_strand_id
1 'polypeptide(L)'
;MIYLTTAVPGNYTLDPIPFYISISILFNLHLHFRYDSNFQKVFKVYTQLWKFQQDNRQKLMESGLKRWEIGEIASQIAQLYYNQYLCTSEVSYLSESYIFYEAILSREYFKDRLSKEGQDINLANKQLRCIARFLIVCLVLNKRDMVFKLVDHFKVLVDECKRNFQETDFKDWKLVVQEIVRFLNNDTAFMNFRPLRFSLVLDSSTDNIQLLPSFDGKRSLKLRDAVLCSYHHNGVFYR
;
A
#
# COMPACT_ATOMS: atom_id res chain seq x y z
N MET A 1 25.58 2.68 16.73
CA MET A 1 25.82 2.26 18.11
C MET A 1 25.05 3.23 19.00
N ILE A 2 24.06 2.69 19.72
CA ILE A 2 23.54 3.08 21.06
C ILE A 2 23.29 4.58 21.37
N TYR A 3 22.05 4.82 21.84
CA TYR A 3 21.46 5.99 22.49
C TYR A 3 22.36 6.85 23.40
N LEU A 4 21.97 8.14 23.54
CA LEU A 4 21.83 8.75 24.87
C LEU A 4 20.84 9.92 24.88
N THR A 5 19.75 9.67 25.59
CA THR A 5 18.79 10.59 26.18
C THR A 5 19.48 11.58 27.13
N THR A 6 19.07 12.84 27.14
CA THR A 6 19.00 13.61 28.39
C THR A 6 17.57 14.10 28.58
N ALA A 7 17.08 13.88 29.79
CA ALA A 7 15.67 13.85 30.15
C ALA A 7 15.15 15.21 30.62
N VAL A 8 13.87 15.49 30.38
CA VAL A 8 12.99 16.24 31.29
C VAL A 8 11.61 15.56 31.27
N PRO A 9 10.97 15.31 32.43
CA PRO A 9 9.80 14.46 32.54
C PRO A 9 8.51 15.27 32.34
N GLY A 10 7.70 14.84 31.38
CA GLY A 10 6.34 15.33 31.20
C GLY A 10 5.49 14.19 30.67
N ASN A 11 4.55 13.73 31.50
CA ASN A 11 3.58 12.69 31.16
C ASN A 11 2.78 13.09 29.93
N TYR A 12 3.16 12.57 28.77
CA TYR A 12 2.33 12.55 27.58
C TYR A 12 2.33 11.12 27.07
N THR A 13 1.17 10.48 27.18
CA THR A 13 0.87 9.21 26.53
C THR A 13 1.01 9.42 25.02
N LEU A 14 2.16 9.02 24.48
CA LEU A 14 2.33 8.82 23.05
C LEU A 14 1.34 7.74 22.63
N ASP A 15 0.26 8.13 21.97
CA ASP A 15 -0.56 7.15 21.25
C ASP A 15 0.34 6.48 20.21
N PRO A 16 0.45 5.14 20.21
CA PRO A 16 1.29 4.44 19.27
C PRO A 16 0.76 4.67 17.86
N ILE A 17 1.64 5.15 16.97
CA ILE A 17 1.43 5.06 15.51
C ILE A 17 0.96 3.62 15.21
N PRO A 18 -0.10 3.41 14.41
CA PRO A 18 -0.60 2.08 14.11
C PRO A 18 0.54 1.17 13.65
N PHE A 19 0.80 0.12 14.43
CA PHE A 19 1.95 -0.78 14.28
C PHE A 19 2.09 -1.36 12.86
N TYR A 20 0.97 -1.48 12.12
CA TYR A 20 0.91 -2.04 10.76
C TYR A 20 1.42 -1.11 9.65
N ILE A 21 1.29 0.21 9.81
CA ILE A 21 1.83 1.19 8.85
C ILE A 21 3.36 1.24 9.02
N SER A 22 3.85 1.22 10.26
CA SER A 22 5.28 1.13 10.56
C SER A 22 5.90 -0.19 10.12
N ILE A 23 5.22 -1.34 10.27
CA ILE A 23 5.74 -2.63 9.77
C ILE A 23 5.77 -2.66 8.24
N SER A 24 4.76 -2.13 7.54
CA SER A 24 4.81 -2.06 6.08
C SER A 24 5.95 -1.14 5.60
N ILE A 25 6.18 0.00 6.25
CA ILE A 25 7.24 0.94 5.88
C ILE A 25 8.64 0.41 6.26
N LEU A 26 8.81 -0.21 7.43
CA LEU A 26 10.08 -0.79 7.88
C LEU A 26 10.44 -2.09 7.16
N PHE A 27 9.46 -2.94 6.82
CA PHE A 27 9.68 -4.13 5.99
C PHE A 27 10.00 -3.73 4.54
N ASN A 28 9.39 -2.66 4.02
CA ASN A 28 9.73 -2.09 2.71
C ASN A 28 11.15 -1.49 2.66
N LEU A 29 11.61 -0.82 3.74
CA LEU A 29 12.96 -0.23 3.78
C LEU A 29 14.06 -1.31 3.82
N HIS A 30 13.82 -2.46 4.46
CA HIS A 30 14.77 -3.57 4.47
C HIS A 30 14.83 -4.34 3.13
N LEU A 31 13.71 -4.41 2.40
CA LEU A 31 13.64 -4.97 1.05
C LEU A 31 14.34 -4.10 -0.01
N HIS A 32 14.40 -2.78 0.21
CA HIS A 32 14.94 -1.77 -0.71
C HIS A 32 16.40 -2.02 -1.16
N PHE A 33 17.24 -2.65 -0.32
CA PHE A 33 18.68 -2.80 -0.62
C PHE A 33 19.07 -4.10 -1.36
N ARG A 34 18.17 -5.08 -1.53
CA ARG A 34 18.48 -6.39 -2.15
C ARG A 34 17.74 -6.70 -3.46
N TYR A 35 16.86 -5.81 -3.93
CA TYR A 35 15.84 -6.15 -4.93
C TYR A 35 16.23 -5.90 -6.40
N ASP A 36 17.13 -4.95 -6.68
CA ASP A 36 17.32 -4.43 -8.05
C ASP A 36 17.85 -5.47 -9.07
N SER A 37 18.81 -6.34 -8.73
CA SER A 37 19.32 -7.32 -9.71
C SER A 37 18.43 -8.56 -9.88
N ASN A 38 17.55 -8.81 -8.91
CA ASN A 38 16.64 -9.96 -8.94
C ASN A 38 15.29 -9.63 -9.59
N PHE A 39 14.85 -8.36 -9.54
CA PHE A 39 13.60 -7.92 -10.13
C PHE A 39 13.48 -8.30 -11.60
N GLN A 40 14.48 -7.98 -12.43
CA GLN A 40 14.44 -8.26 -13.87
C GLN A 40 14.31 -9.76 -14.17
N LYS A 41 15.00 -10.61 -13.39
CA LYS A 41 14.93 -12.07 -13.54
C LYS A 41 13.55 -12.59 -13.19
N VAL A 42 13.03 -12.18 -12.02
CA VAL A 42 11.72 -12.59 -11.51
C VAL A 42 10.61 -12.10 -12.44
N PHE A 43 10.64 -10.83 -12.82
CA PHE A 43 9.70 -10.22 -13.74
C PHE A 43 9.68 -10.93 -15.10
N LYS A 44 10.84 -11.28 -15.65
CA LYS A 44 10.95 -12.05 -16.89
C LYS A 44 10.28 -13.42 -16.78
N VAL A 45 10.57 -14.18 -15.72
CA VAL A 45 9.96 -15.50 -15.50
C VAL A 45 8.44 -15.41 -15.37
N TYR A 46 7.94 -14.46 -14.58
CA TYR A 46 6.49 -14.29 -14.40
C TYR A 46 5.79 -13.83 -15.68
N THR A 47 6.41 -12.95 -16.46
CA THR A 47 5.84 -12.50 -17.74
C THR A 47 5.81 -13.64 -18.76
N GLN A 48 6.86 -14.47 -18.79
CA GLN A 48 6.88 -15.69 -19.62
C GLN A 48 5.80 -16.68 -19.19
N LEU A 49 5.65 -16.91 -17.88
CA LEU A 49 4.59 -17.76 -17.33
C LEU A 49 3.20 -17.23 -17.66
N TRP A 50 3.01 -15.91 -17.54
CA TRP A 50 1.75 -15.26 -17.89
C TRP A 50 1.40 -15.43 -19.37
N LYS A 51 2.37 -15.26 -20.26
CA LYS A 51 2.17 -15.52 -21.69
C LYS A 51 1.87 -17.00 -21.96
N PHE A 52 2.64 -17.90 -21.37
CA PHE A 52 2.44 -19.34 -21.52
C PHE A 52 1.03 -19.79 -21.13
N GLN A 53 0.49 -19.28 -20.02
CA GLN A 53 -0.88 -19.60 -19.62
C GLN A 53 -1.95 -18.96 -20.52
N GLN A 54 -1.68 -17.80 -21.14
CA GLN A 54 -2.60 -17.22 -22.13
C GLN A 54 -2.70 -18.11 -23.37
N ASP A 55 -1.56 -18.56 -23.88
CA ASP A 55 -1.48 -19.34 -25.12
C ASP A 55 -2.01 -20.78 -24.94
N ASN A 56 -1.93 -21.35 -23.73
CA ASN A 56 -2.27 -22.74 -23.44
C ASN A 56 -3.45 -22.91 -22.47
N ARG A 57 -4.28 -21.87 -22.32
CA ARG A 57 -5.29 -21.79 -21.26
C ARG A 57 -6.23 -23.00 -21.19
N GLN A 58 -6.74 -23.45 -22.35
CA GLN A 58 -7.68 -24.56 -22.41
C GLN A 58 -7.04 -25.87 -21.93
N LYS A 59 -5.86 -26.20 -22.44
CA LYS A 59 -5.10 -27.40 -22.04
C LYS A 59 -4.77 -27.40 -20.55
N LEU A 60 -4.43 -26.24 -19.99
CA LEU A 60 -4.16 -26.08 -18.56
C LEU A 60 -5.41 -26.31 -17.71
N MET A 61 -6.56 -25.80 -18.14
CA MET A 61 -7.83 -26.05 -17.44
C MET A 61 -8.22 -27.54 -17.52
N GLU A 62 -8.01 -28.18 -18.67
CA GLU A 62 -8.21 -29.63 -18.85
C GLU A 62 -7.26 -30.47 -17.98
N SER A 63 -6.04 -30.00 -17.73
CA SER A 63 -5.10 -30.63 -16.80
C SER A 63 -5.40 -30.37 -15.32
N GLY A 64 -6.48 -29.65 -15.00
CA GLY A 64 -6.93 -29.39 -13.64
C GLY A 64 -6.43 -28.09 -13.00
N LEU A 65 -5.79 -27.19 -13.77
CA LEU A 65 -5.40 -25.86 -13.28
C LEU A 65 -6.64 -25.09 -12.85
N LYS A 66 -6.66 -24.64 -11.60
CA LYS A 66 -7.77 -23.91 -11.01
C LYS A 66 -7.71 -22.43 -11.40
N ARG A 67 -8.88 -21.82 -11.50
CA ARG A 67 -9.03 -20.41 -11.87
C ARG A 67 -8.27 -19.48 -10.91
N TRP A 68 -8.28 -19.76 -9.61
CA TRP A 68 -7.60 -18.94 -8.62
C TRP A 68 -6.07 -18.96 -8.73
N GLU A 69 -5.48 -20.05 -9.25
CA GLU A 69 -4.03 -20.14 -9.48
C GLU A 69 -3.57 -19.15 -10.56
N ILE A 70 -4.39 -18.94 -11.59
CA ILE A 70 -4.15 -17.89 -12.60
C ILE A 70 -4.26 -16.50 -11.95
N GLY A 71 -5.22 -16.33 -11.04
CA GLY A 71 -5.36 -15.11 -10.24
C GLY A 71 -4.13 -14.83 -9.37
N GLU A 72 -3.48 -15.87 -8.83
CA GLU A 72 -2.24 -15.71 -8.06
C GLU A 72 -1.08 -15.23 -8.92
N ILE A 73 -0.92 -15.78 -10.13
CA ILE A 73 0.12 -15.32 -11.08
C ILE A 73 -0.11 -13.83 -11.40
N ALA A 74 -1.35 -13.45 -11.70
CA ALA A 74 -1.70 -12.05 -11.94
C ALA A 74 -1.40 -11.17 -10.72
N SER A 75 -1.72 -11.62 -9.51
CA SER A 75 -1.46 -10.87 -8.27
C SER A 75 0.03 -10.71 -7.99
N GLN A 76 0.85 -11.69 -8.36
CA GLN A 76 2.31 -11.62 -8.21
C GLN A 76 2.91 -10.62 -9.21
N ILE A 77 2.44 -10.59 -10.45
CA ILE A 77 2.86 -9.58 -11.44
C ILE A 77 2.45 -8.18 -11.00
N ALA A 78 1.21 -8.01 -10.51
CA ALA A 78 0.75 -6.74 -9.97
C ALA A 78 1.64 -6.25 -8.81
N GLN A 79 2.05 -7.16 -7.92
CA GLN A 79 2.95 -6.84 -6.82
C GLN A 79 4.35 -6.44 -7.31
N LEU A 80 4.88 -7.11 -8.33
CA LEU A 80 6.19 -6.75 -8.90
C LEU A 80 6.16 -5.32 -9.45
N TYR A 81 5.12 -4.96 -10.19
CA TYR A 81 4.91 -3.59 -10.65
C TYR A 81 4.80 -2.60 -9.50
N TYR A 82 4.02 -2.90 -8.47
CA TYR A 82 3.88 -2.03 -7.30
C TYR A 82 5.21 -1.86 -6.53
N ASN A 83 5.98 -2.94 -6.36
CA ASN A 83 7.30 -2.88 -5.72
C ASN A 83 8.25 -2.00 -6.52
N GLN A 84 8.23 -2.10 -7.86
CA GLN A 84 9.05 -1.26 -8.71
C GLN A 84 8.65 0.21 -8.59
N TYR A 85 7.34 0.50 -8.49
CA TYR A 85 6.85 1.85 -8.18
C TYR A 85 7.41 2.36 -6.85
N LEU A 86 7.45 1.55 -5.79
CA LEU A 86 7.99 2.00 -4.50
C LEU A 86 9.49 2.38 -4.58
N CYS A 87 10.27 1.69 -5.41
CA CYS A 87 11.70 2.00 -5.58
C CYS A 87 11.95 3.19 -6.51
N THR A 88 11.15 3.34 -7.56
CA THR A 88 11.40 4.32 -8.64
C THR A 88 10.55 5.57 -8.55
N SER A 89 9.41 5.49 -7.86
CA SER A 89 8.32 6.47 -7.87
C SER A 89 7.74 6.74 -9.27
N GLU A 90 7.96 5.86 -10.26
CA GLU A 90 7.40 6.01 -11.60
C GLU A 90 5.95 5.53 -11.66
N VAL A 91 5.02 6.44 -11.95
CA VAL A 91 3.57 6.20 -11.96
C VAL A 91 3.12 5.22 -13.06
N SER A 92 3.94 5.01 -14.08
CA SER A 92 3.72 3.99 -15.13
C SER A 92 3.61 2.58 -14.51
N TYR A 93 4.54 2.20 -13.63
CA TYR A 93 4.50 0.91 -12.94
C TYR A 93 3.28 0.78 -12.01
N LEU A 94 2.88 1.87 -11.36
CA LEU A 94 1.68 1.88 -10.53
C LEU A 94 0.41 1.66 -11.38
N SER A 95 0.35 2.27 -12.57
CA SER A 95 -0.74 2.10 -13.52
C SER A 95 -0.82 0.66 -14.05
N GLU A 96 0.32 0.04 -14.35
CA GLU A 96 0.37 -1.37 -14.74
C GLU A 96 -0.10 -2.29 -13.61
N SER A 97 0.33 -2.03 -12.36
CA SER A 97 -0.16 -2.77 -11.19
C SER A 97 -1.68 -2.72 -11.07
N TYR A 98 -2.28 -1.54 -11.28
CA TYR A 98 -3.72 -1.34 -11.28
C TYR A 98 -4.42 -2.21 -12.33
N ILE A 99 -3.91 -2.26 -13.57
CA ILE A 99 -4.51 -3.06 -14.66
C ILE A 99 -4.59 -4.54 -14.26
N PHE A 100 -3.52 -5.09 -13.67
CA PHE A 100 -3.54 -6.48 -13.22
C PHE A 100 -4.53 -6.72 -12.08
N TYR A 101 -4.59 -5.85 -11.07
CA TYR A 101 -5.55 -6.01 -9.98
C TYR A 101 -7.01 -5.85 -10.44
N GLU A 102 -7.29 -4.90 -11.33
CA GLU A 102 -8.60 -4.72 -11.93
C GLU A 102 -9.00 -5.94 -12.78
N ALA A 103 -8.06 -6.51 -13.53
CA ALA A 103 -8.26 -7.76 -14.26
C ALA A 103 -8.56 -8.92 -13.31
N ILE A 104 -7.95 -8.94 -12.11
CA ILE A 104 -8.22 -9.98 -11.12
C ILE A 104 -9.66 -9.92 -10.62
N LEU A 105 -10.12 -8.71 -10.29
CA LEU A 105 -11.46 -8.46 -9.80
C LEU A 105 -12.51 -8.72 -10.89
N SER A 106 -12.33 -8.15 -12.08
CA SER A 106 -13.30 -8.23 -13.18
C SER A 106 -13.49 -9.64 -13.72
N ARG A 107 -12.44 -10.46 -13.72
CA ARG A 107 -12.50 -11.86 -14.15
C ARG A 107 -12.91 -12.81 -13.03
N GLU A 108 -13.13 -12.31 -11.82
CA GLU A 108 -13.56 -13.08 -10.65
C GLU A 108 -12.68 -14.33 -10.42
N TYR A 109 -11.35 -14.21 -10.47
CA TYR A 109 -10.47 -15.40 -10.38
C TYR A 109 -10.64 -16.17 -9.05
N PHE A 110 -11.13 -15.53 -8.01
CA PHE A 110 -11.37 -16.13 -6.68
C PHE A 110 -12.79 -16.64 -6.46
N LYS A 111 -13.68 -16.62 -7.48
CA LYS A 111 -15.09 -17.00 -7.35
C LYS A 111 -15.30 -18.45 -6.88
N ASP A 112 -14.49 -19.36 -7.40
CA ASP A 112 -14.65 -20.80 -7.17
C ASP A 112 -14.17 -21.28 -5.79
N ARG A 113 -13.78 -20.34 -4.90
CA ARG A 113 -13.41 -20.60 -3.49
C ARG A 113 -14.41 -21.49 -2.75
N LEU A 114 -15.70 -21.33 -3.04
CA LEU A 114 -16.79 -21.92 -2.28
C LEU A 114 -17.18 -23.32 -2.79
N SER A 115 -16.50 -23.81 -3.83
CA SER A 115 -16.83 -25.08 -4.49
C SER A 115 -16.26 -26.27 -3.71
N LYS A 116 -17.06 -26.78 -2.77
CA LYS A 116 -17.15 -28.15 -2.19
C LYS A 116 -15.91 -28.93 -1.70
N GLU A 117 -14.67 -28.62 -2.06
CA GLU A 117 -13.50 -29.48 -1.77
C GLU A 117 -12.55 -28.96 -0.68
N GLY A 118 -12.91 -27.87 -0.03
CA GLY A 118 -12.20 -27.41 1.16
C GLY A 118 -12.39 -25.93 1.36
N GLN A 119 -12.92 -25.58 2.53
CA GLN A 119 -12.80 -24.24 3.08
C GLN A 119 -11.29 -23.98 3.28
N ASP A 120 -10.59 -23.55 2.23
CA ASP A 120 -9.17 -23.24 2.34
C ASP A 120 -9.00 -21.81 2.84
N ILE A 121 -8.76 -21.72 4.14
CA ILE A 121 -8.48 -20.46 4.82
C ILE A 121 -7.25 -19.75 4.23
N ASN A 122 -6.29 -20.49 3.68
CA ASN A 122 -5.12 -19.90 3.04
C ASN A 122 -5.51 -19.17 1.77
N LEU A 123 -6.39 -19.78 0.95
CA LEU A 123 -6.96 -19.12 -0.21
C LEU A 123 -7.77 -17.88 0.20
N ALA A 124 -8.46 -17.92 1.35
CA ALA A 124 -9.24 -16.77 1.88
C ALA A 124 -8.33 -15.60 2.19
N ASN A 125 -7.28 -15.88 2.95
CA ASN A 125 -6.26 -14.91 3.26
C ASN A 125 -5.51 -14.40 2.01
N LYS A 126 -5.31 -15.23 0.98
CA LYS A 126 -4.72 -14.79 -0.30
C LYS A 126 -5.61 -13.75 -0.99
N GLN A 127 -6.93 -13.96 -1.07
CA GLN A 127 -7.85 -12.98 -1.66
C GLN A 127 -7.96 -11.71 -0.82
N LEU A 128 -8.08 -11.82 0.51
CA LEU A 128 -8.11 -10.66 1.41
C LEU A 128 -6.84 -9.80 1.22
N ARG A 129 -5.66 -10.43 1.19
CA ARG A 129 -4.40 -9.75 0.92
C ARG A 129 -4.34 -9.16 -0.48
N CYS A 130 -4.93 -9.81 -1.48
CA CYS A 130 -4.99 -9.29 -2.85
C CYS A 130 -5.82 -7.99 -2.91
N ILE A 131 -7.02 -8.00 -2.32
CA ILE A 131 -7.90 -6.82 -2.29
C ILE A 131 -7.31 -5.69 -1.44
N ALA A 132 -6.72 -5.99 -0.29
CA ALA A 132 -6.07 -4.98 0.55
C ALA A 132 -4.93 -4.25 -0.20
N ARG A 133 -4.16 -4.97 -1.00
CA ARG A 133 -3.11 -4.35 -1.83
C ARG A 133 -3.68 -3.56 -2.98
N PHE A 134 -4.74 -4.05 -3.61
CA PHE A 134 -5.41 -3.29 -4.67
C PHE A 134 -5.99 -1.97 -4.12
N LEU A 135 -6.56 -1.99 -2.92
CA LEU A 135 -7.01 -0.77 -2.23
C LEU A 135 -5.88 0.26 -2.09
N ILE A 136 -4.68 -0.17 -1.70
CA ILE A 136 -3.51 0.73 -1.62
C ILE A 136 -3.20 1.32 -3.00
N VAL A 137 -3.14 0.50 -4.06
CA VAL A 137 -2.90 0.98 -5.43
C VAL A 137 -3.95 1.99 -5.87
N CYS A 138 -5.23 1.74 -5.61
CA CYS A 138 -6.32 2.66 -5.95
C CYS A 138 -6.27 3.96 -5.15
N LEU A 139 -5.90 3.91 -3.86
CA LEU A 139 -5.71 5.08 -3.01
C LEU A 139 -4.58 5.97 -3.55
N VAL A 140 -3.43 5.39 -3.86
CA VAL A 140 -2.28 6.14 -4.39
C VAL A 140 -2.59 6.75 -5.77
N LEU A 141 -3.35 6.05 -6.62
CA LEU A 141 -3.81 6.57 -7.92
C LEU A 141 -5.02 7.51 -7.81
N ASN A 142 -5.54 7.77 -6.61
CA ASN A 142 -6.75 8.58 -6.37
C ASN A 142 -7.97 8.11 -7.19
N LYS A 143 -8.13 6.79 -7.38
CA LYS A 143 -9.27 6.17 -8.08
C LYS A 143 -10.46 5.98 -7.12
N ARG A 144 -11.05 7.08 -6.68
CA ARG A 144 -12.03 7.10 -5.57
C ARG A 144 -13.22 6.16 -5.75
N ASP A 145 -13.84 6.14 -6.93
CA ASP A 145 -14.99 5.27 -7.20
C ASP A 145 -14.63 3.79 -7.02
N MET A 146 -13.43 3.41 -7.48
CA MET A 146 -12.91 2.05 -7.29
C MET A 146 -12.59 1.78 -5.82
N VAL A 147 -12.03 2.75 -5.09
CA VAL A 147 -11.77 2.61 -3.65
C VAL A 147 -13.06 2.32 -2.89
N PHE A 148 -14.13 3.08 -3.11
CA PHE A 148 -15.42 2.84 -2.43
C PHE A 148 -15.98 1.46 -2.76
N LYS A 149 -15.95 1.08 -4.05
CA LYS A 149 -16.37 -0.26 -4.49
C LYS A 149 -15.56 -1.38 -3.82
N LEU A 150 -14.24 -1.21 -3.72
CA LEU A 150 -13.36 -2.19 -3.11
C LEU A 150 -13.54 -2.29 -1.59
N VAL A 151 -13.79 -1.17 -0.90
CA VAL A 151 -14.05 -1.18 0.55
C VAL A 151 -15.35 -1.92 0.86
N ASP A 152 -16.40 -1.70 0.09
CA ASP A 152 -17.66 -2.42 0.26
C ASP A 152 -17.48 -3.92 0.02
N HIS A 153 -16.83 -4.29 -1.09
CA HIS A 153 -16.50 -5.68 -1.37
C HIS A 153 -15.61 -6.31 -0.29
N PHE A 154 -14.62 -5.57 0.24
CA PHE A 154 -13.72 -6.06 1.27
C PHE A 154 -14.45 -6.34 2.59
N LYS A 155 -15.41 -5.48 2.99
CA LYS A 155 -16.29 -5.71 4.15
C LYS A 155 -17.07 -7.02 4.00
N VAL A 156 -17.78 -7.16 2.88
CA VAL A 156 -18.57 -8.37 2.59
C VAL A 156 -17.70 -9.62 2.65
N LEU A 157 -16.51 -9.56 2.04
CA LEU A 157 -15.59 -10.70 2.02
C LEU A 157 -15.08 -11.08 3.43
N VAL A 158 -14.75 -10.10 4.28
CA VAL A 158 -14.33 -10.36 5.66
C VAL A 158 -15.47 -11.00 6.47
N ASP A 159 -16.70 -10.51 6.30
CA ASP A 159 -17.87 -11.08 6.97
C ASP A 159 -18.22 -12.49 6.47
N GLU A 160 -18.06 -12.76 5.17
CA GLU A 160 -18.15 -14.11 4.60
C GLU A 160 -17.09 -15.05 5.14
N CYS A 161 -15.83 -14.60 5.24
CA CYS A 161 -14.75 -15.39 5.82
C CYS A 161 -15.07 -15.73 7.27
N LYS A 162 -15.49 -14.76 8.08
CA LYS A 162 -15.87 -15.01 9.47
C LYS A 162 -17.02 -16.03 9.62
N ARG A 163 -18.02 -15.96 8.73
CA ARG A 163 -19.15 -16.91 8.74
C ARG A 163 -18.72 -18.33 8.38
N ASN A 164 -17.81 -18.46 7.41
CA ASN A 164 -17.37 -19.74 6.87
C ASN A 164 -16.26 -20.39 7.72
N PHE A 165 -15.47 -19.61 8.44
CA PHE A 165 -14.30 -20.04 9.22
C PHE A 165 -14.44 -19.67 10.70
N GLN A 166 -15.43 -20.26 11.38
CA GLN A 166 -15.79 -19.89 12.76
C GLN A 166 -14.66 -20.17 13.77
N GLU A 167 -13.77 -21.11 13.48
CA GLU A 167 -12.63 -21.47 14.33
C GLU A 167 -11.47 -20.48 14.25
N THR A 168 -11.44 -19.60 13.24
CA THR A 168 -10.34 -18.63 13.05
C THR A 168 -10.78 -17.22 13.43
N ASP A 169 -9.92 -16.52 14.16
CA ASP A 169 -10.14 -15.12 14.53
C ASP A 169 -9.79 -14.18 13.35
N PHE A 170 -10.78 -13.40 12.89
CA PHE A 170 -10.62 -12.38 11.84
C PHE A 170 -10.52 -10.94 12.40
N LYS A 171 -10.19 -10.78 13.69
CA LYS A 171 -10.03 -9.45 14.32
C LYS A 171 -9.11 -8.52 13.56
N ASP A 172 -7.94 -8.98 13.12
CA ASP A 172 -6.98 -8.15 12.38
C ASP A 172 -7.59 -7.61 11.08
N TRP A 173 -8.26 -8.46 10.32
CA TRP A 173 -8.93 -8.05 9.08
C TRP A 173 -10.08 -7.07 9.34
N LYS A 174 -10.80 -7.24 10.44
CA LYS A 174 -11.83 -6.28 10.87
C LYS A 174 -11.23 -4.94 11.26
N LEU A 175 -10.08 -4.93 11.94
CA LEU A 175 -9.35 -3.71 12.27
C LEU A 175 -8.91 -2.99 10.98
N VAL A 176 -8.37 -3.72 10.01
CA VAL A 176 -8.00 -3.17 8.69
C VAL A 176 -9.22 -2.51 8.02
N VAL A 177 -10.38 -3.16 8.00
CA VAL A 177 -11.62 -2.56 7.48
C VAL A 177 -11.97 -1.27 8.21
N GLN A 178 -11.92 -1.27 9.54
CA GLN A 178 -12.24 -0.09 10.36
C GLN A 178 -11.27 1.06 10.11
N GLU A 179 -9.98 0.77 9.99
CA GLU A 179 -8.95 1.77 9.70
C GLU A 179 -9.13 2.38 8.31
N ILE A 180 -9.43 1.58 7.29
CA ILE A 180 -9.66 2.08 5.93
C ILE A 180 -10.92 2.96 5.89
N VAL A 181 -12.00 2.56 6.55
CA VAL A 181 -13.22 3.39 6.65
C VAL A 181 -12.94 4.69 7.40
N ARG A 182 -12.21 4.64 8.52
CA ARG A 182 -11.82 5.82 9.29
C ARG A 182 -10.94 6.75 8.44
N PHE A 183 -9.99 6.19 7.69
CA PHE A 183 -9.14 6.93 6.78
C PHE A 183 -9.98 7.69 5.74
N LEU A 184 -10.92 7.02 5.06
CA LEU A 184 -11.76 7.66 4.04
C LEU A 184 -12.70 8.73 4.62
N ASN A 185 -13.22 8.52 5.82
CA ASN A 185 -14.04 9.52 6.52
C ASN A 185 -13.21 10.77 6.91
N ASN A 186 -11.93 10.59 7.24
CA ASN A 186 -11.04 11.70 7.53
C ASN A 186 -10.52 12.37 6.25
N ASP A 187 -10.24 11.60 5.19
CA ASP A 187 -9.77 12.12 3.91
C ASP A 187 -10.85 13.00 3.24
N THR A 188 -12.12 12.61 3.35
CA THR A 188 -13.25 13.48 2.96
C THR A 188 -13.30 14.79 3.78
N ALA A 189 -12.89 14.77 5.04
CA ALA A 189 -12.76 15.99 5.86
C ALA A 189 -11.56 16.86 5.44
N PHE A 190 -10.44 16.25 5.04
CA PHE A 190 -9.26 16.97 4.53
C PHE A 190 -9.50 17.59 3.14
N MET A 191 -10.27 16.94 2.28
CA MET A 191 -10.59 17.45 0.93
C MET A 191 -11.64 18.58 0.93
N ASN A 192 -12.27 18.86 2.08
CA ASN A 192 -13.05 20.09 2.29
C ASN A 192 -12.17 21.31 2.63
N PHE A 193 -10.86 21.13 2.81
CA PHE A 193 -9.95 22.27 2.75
C PHE A 193 -9.83 22.73 1.31
N ARG A 194 -10.23 23.98 1.09
CA ARG A 194 -9.99 24.74 -0.14
C ARG A 194 -8.61 24.38 -0.70
N PRO A 195 -8.46 24.22 -2.05
CA PRO A 195 -7.14 24.08 -2.66
C PRO A 195 -6.25 25.14 -2.03
N LEU A 196 -5.08 24.74 -1.50
CA LEU A 196 -4.15 25.65 -0.84
C LEU A 196 -4.02 26.89 -1.71
N ARG A 197 -4.77 27.95 -1.36
CA ARG A 197 -4.62 29.24 -2.00
C ARG A 197 -3.22 29.63 -1.59
N PHE A 198 -2.36 29.75 -2.60
CA PHE A 198 -1.04 30.35 -2.52
C PHE A 198 -1.03 31.41 -1.41
N SER A 199 -0.47 31.07 -0.25
CA SER A 199 -0.45 31.98 0.89
C SER A 199 0.82 32.78 0.79
N LEU A 200 0.68 34.05 0.41
CA LEU A 200 1.77 35.02 0.31
C LEU A 200 2.51 35.22 1.66
N VAL A 201 1.99 34.70 2.77
CA VAL A 201 2.58 34.82 4.10
C VAL A 201 3.78 33.87 4.30
N LEU A 202 3.84 32.76 3.56
CA LEU A 202 4.95 31.78 3.64
C LEU A 202 6.09 32.07 2.66
N ASP A 203 5.90 33.01 1.74
CA ASP A 203 6.92 33.42 0.78
C ASP A 203 7.32 34.87 1.12
N SER A 204 8.15 35.02 2.15
CA SER A 204 8.89 36.26 2.32
C SER A 204 9.81 36.37 1.09
N SER A 205 9.38 37.17 0.12
CA SER A 205 10.14 37.71 -1.02
C SER A 205 11.58 37.22 -1.09
N THR A 206 11.91 36.47 -2.14
CA THR A 206 13.24 35.91 -2.45
C THR A 206 14.35 36.96 -2.60
N ASP A 207 14.07 38.24 -2.33
CA ASP A 207 14.99 39.37 -2.44
C ASP A 207 15.73 39.72 -1.13
N ASN A 208 15.51 38.99 -0.03
CA ASN A 208 16.19 39.27 1.26
C ASN A 208 16.89 38.04 1.86
N ILE A 209 17.65 37.28 1.06
CA ILE A 209 18.65 36.36 1.62
C ILE A 209 19.88 37.19 2.00
N GLN A 210 19.88 37.78 3.20
CA GLN A 210 21.13 38.21 3.81
C GLN A 210 21.94 36.97 4.16
N LEU A 211 23.11 36.87 3.54
CA LEU A 211 24.11 35.82 3.70
C LEU A 211 24.39 35.52 5.17
N LEU A 212 23.87 34.38 5.66
CA LEU A 212 24.28 33.78 6.93
C LEU A 212 25.72 33.25 6.78
N PRO A 213 26.60 33.32 7.79
CA PRO A 213 27.99 32.91 7.65
C PRO A 213 28.07 31.41 7.37
N SER A 214 28.85 31.06 6.35
CA SER A 214 29.08 29.70 5.87
C SER A 214 29.51 28.77 7.02
N PHE A 215 28.64 27.83 7.40
CA PHE A 215 29.06 26.67 8.17
C PHE A 215 29.85 25.74 7.25
N ASP A 216 31.17 25.85 7.35
CA ASP A 216 32.12 24.99 6.67
C ASP A 216 32.05 23.59 7.30
N GLY A 217 31.39 22.67 6.61
CA GLY A 217 31.01 21.38 7.17
C GLY A 217 30.43 20.44 6.12
N LYS A 218 31.29 20.00 5.22
CA LYS A 218 31.09 19.03 4.12
C LYS A 218 30.18 17.83 4.49
N ARG A 219 28.86 17.96 4.31
CA ARG A 219 27.92 16.84 4.08
C ARG A 219 26.82 17.28 3.13
N SER A 220 27.01 17.03 1.84
CA SER A 220 25.95 17.16 0.85
C SER A 220 24.92 16.05 1.09
N LEU A 221 23.89 16.33 1.89
CA LEU A 221 22.72 15.47 1.97
C LEU A 221 22.02 15.56 0.62
N LYS A 222 21.92 14.43 -0.10
CA LYS A 222 21.15 14.39 -1.34
C LYS A 222 19.69 14.29 -0.93
N LEU A 223 18.78 14.85 -1.73
CA LEU A 223 17.34 14.85 -1.43
C LEU A 223 16.78 13.43 -1.15
N ARG A 224 17.38 12.42 -1.79
CA ARG A 224 17.11 10.98 -1.58
C ARG A 224 17.46 10.45 -0.18
N ASP A 225 18.24 11.19 0.59
CA ASP A 225 18.65 10.85 1.96
C ASP A 225 17.77 11.57 3.00
N ALA A 226 16.83 12.40 2.56
CA ALA A 226 15.91 13.15 3.41
C ALA A 226 14.48 12.62 3.24
N VAL A 227 13.91 12.12 4.33
CA VAL A 227 12.47 11.81 4.39
C VAL A 227 11.75 13.04 4.94
N LEU A 228 10.96 13.70 4.10
CA LEU A 228 10.06 14.78 4.51
C LEU A 228 8.83 14.18 5.17
N CYS A 229 8.88 13.99 6.48
CA CYS A 229 7.70 13.71 7.30
C CYS A 229 7.15 15.03 7.83
N SER A 230 6.14 15.62 7.19
CA SER A 230 5.35 16.67 7.85
C SER A 230 4.36 16.02 8.80
N TYR A 231 4.71 15.95 10.08
CA TYR A 231 3.77 15.65 11.17
C TYR A 231 3.45 16.98 11.86
N HIS A 232 2.25 17.51 11.65
CA HIS A 232 1.80 18.70 12.39
C HIS A 232 0.53 18.34 13.17
N HIS A 233 0.73 18.07 14.46
CA HIS A 233 -0.35 17.91 15.42
C HIS A 233 -0.26 19.12 16.38
N ASN A 234 -1.21 20.03 16.23
CA ASN A 234 -1.57 21.11 17.16
C ASN A 234 -0.58 22.29 17.31
N GLY A 235 -0.71 23.29 16.45
CA GLY A 235 -0.36 24.67 16.79
C GLY A 235 -1.56 25.37 17.42
N VAL A 236 -1.61 25.44 18.75
CA VAL A 236 -2.58 26.30 19.46
C VAL A 236 -1.83 27.52 19.97
N PHE A 237 -2.15 28.68 19.41
CA PHE A 237 -1.79 29.97 19.97
C PHE A 237 -2.58 30.21 21.26
N TYR A 238 -1.90 30.49 22.37
CA TYR A 238 -2.41 31.39 23.41
C TYR A 238 -1.26 32.18 24.05
N ARG A 239 -1.34 33.50 23.80
CA ARG A 239 -0.82 34.70 24.47
C ARG A 239 0.54 34.69 25.20
#